data_AF-A0A822AZA6-F1
#
_entry.id   AF-A0A822AZA6-F1
#
_cell.length_a   1.000
_cell.length_b   1.000
_cell.length_c   1.000
_cell.angle_alpha   90.00
_cell.angle_beta   90.00
_cell.angle_gamma   90.00
#
_symmetry.space_group_name_H-M   'P 1'
#
loop_
_entity.id
_entity.type
_entity.pdbx_description
1 polymer ?
#
loop_
_entity_poly.entity_id
_entity_poly.type
_entity_poly.pdbx_seq_one_letter_code
_entity_poly.pdbx_strand_id
1 'polypeptide(L)'
;MQPQDSCSSSTMTLRCSANYVVIVKSASYGVAQIAGSCAYTPGDCVADAMSAIACTTDAVFCSIFATRKKLPQCNDNFNDYLHVEYDCVPLSMEDPAKEYNICQNSA
;
A
#
# COMPACT_ATOMS: atom_id res chain seq x y z
N MET A 1 -2.94 2.81 -7.67
CA MET A 1 -2.47 1.82 -6.68
C MET A 1 -1.06 1.41 -7.03
N GLN A 2 -0.17 1.57 -6.06
CA GLN A 2 1.24 1.22 -6.14
C GLN A 2 1.45 -0.05 -5.30
N PRO A 3 1.89 -1.16 -5.90
CA PRO A 3 2.22 -2.37 -5.15
C PRO A 3 3.61 -2.24 -4.53
N GLN A 4 3.76 -2.72 -3.31
CA GLN A 4 5.06 -2.82 -2.64
C GLN A 4 5.13 -4.09 -1.81
N ASP A 5 6.22 -4.82 -2.01
CA ASP A 5 6.51 -6.08 -1.33
C ASP A 5 7.68 -5.94 -0.36
N SER A 6 7.65 -6.74 0.70
CA SER A 6 8.79 -6.89 1.60
C SER A 6 8.85 -8.30 2.14
N CYS A 7 10.06 -8.85 2.23
CA CYS A 7 10.30 -10.12 2.90
C CYS A 7 9.78 -10.08 4.34
N SER A 8 9.36 -11.24 4.83
CA SER A 8 9.04 -11.42 6.24
C SER A 8 10.21 -10.99 7.14
N SER A 9 9.88 -10.49 8.33
CA SER A 9 10.81 -9.92 9.30
C SER A 9 11.60 -8.70 8.83
N SER A 10 11.18 -8.06 7.73
CA SER A 10 11.78 -6.82 7.22
C SER A 10 10.84 -5.63 7.41
N THR A 11 11.41 -4.42 7.40
CA THR A 11 10.63 -3.17 7.42
C THR A 11 10.55 -2.62 6.01
N MET A 12 9.34 -2.31 5.55
CA MET A 12 9.12 -1.49 4.36
C MET A 12 8.76 -0.07 4.75
N THR A 13 9.08 0.89 3.87
CA THR A 13 8.63 2.27 4.00
C THR A 13 7.86 2.64 2.73
N LEU A 14 6.57 2.91 2.89
CA LEU A 14 5.75 3.55 1.88
C LEU A 14 6.03 5.05 1.93
N ARG A 15 6.15 5.70 0.77
CA ARG A 15 6.44 7.14 0.71
C ARG A 15 5.75 7.79 -0.49
N CYS A 16 5.17 8.96 -0.24
CA CYS A 16 4.63 9.85 -1.25
C CYS A 16 5.50 11.10 -1.40
N SER A 17 5.31 11.84 -2.49
CA SER A 17 5.88 13.18 -2.69
C SER A 17 5.31 14.18 -1.68
N ALA A 18 5.95 15.35 -1.56
CA ALA A 18 5.43 16.45 -0.75
C ALA A 18 3.99 16.79 -1.17
N ASN A 19 3.14 17.14 -0.20
CA ASN A 19 1.70 17.43 -0.34
C ASN A 19 0.79 16.23 -0.65
N TYR A 20 1.28 14.99 -0.52
CA TYR A 20 0.48 13.77 -0.64
C TYR A 20 0.61 12.91 0.63
N VAL A 21 -0.46 12.22 1.00
CA VAL A 21 -0.50 11.23 2.09
C VAL A 21 -0.60 9.82 1.55
N VAL A 22 0.00 8.89 2.29
CA VAL A 22 -0.08 7.45 2.03
C VAL A 22 -1.42 6.93 2.52
N ILE A 23 -2.22 6.37 1.60
CA ILE A 23 -3.45 5.65 1.92
C ILE A 23 -3.27 4.18 1.54
N VAL A 24 -3.14 3.31 2.54
CA VAL A 24 -3.11 1.86 2.32
C VAL A 24 -4.51 1.39 1.94
N LYS A 25 -4.62 0.72 0.79
CA LYS A 25 -5.87 0.20 0.25
C LYS A 25 -6.06 -1.27 0.60
N SER A 26 -4.99 -2.05 0.49
CA SER A 26 -4.98 -3.48 0.78
C SER A 26 -3.62 -3.88 1.34
N ALA A 27 -3.61 -4.94 2.13
CA ALA A 27 -2.40 -5.56 2.63
C ALA A 27 -2.65 -7.05 2.80
N SER A 28 -1.70 -7.86 2.37
CA SER A 28 -1.78 -9.32 2.48
C SER A 28 -0.43 -9.94 2.81
N TYR A 29 -0.44 -10.90 3.72
CA TYR A 29 0.67 -11.83 3.88
C TYR A 29 0.59 -12.89 2.79
N GLY A 30 1.72 -13.27 2.21
CA GLY A 30 1.76 -14.32 1.19
C GLY A 30 2.81 -15.38 1.45
N VAL A 31 2.52 -16.60 0.99
CA VAL A 31 3.47 -17.71 0.88
C VAL A 31 3.84 -17.83 -0.59
N ALA A 32 5.11 -17.65 -0.90
CA ALA A 32 5.60 -17.62 -2.27
C ALA A 32 5.63 -19.04 -2.86
N GLN A 33 5.13 -19.20 -4.08
CA GLN A 33 5.30 -20.45 -4.83
C GLN A 33 6.76 -20.70 -5.22
N ILE A 34 7.50 -19.62 -5.49
CA ILE A 34 8.92 -19.68 -5.82
C ILE A 34 9.71 -19.59 -4.53
N ALA A 35 10.37 -20.69 -4.16
CA ALA A 35 11.20 -20.76 -2.96
C ALA A 35 12.23 -19.62 -2.91
N GLY A 36 12.25 -18.89 -1.80
CA GLY A 36 13.15 -17.75 -1.59
C GLY A 36 12.70 -16.43 -2.23
N SER A 37 11.57 -16.40 -2.95
CA SER A 37 10.96 -15.15 -3.40
C SER A 37 10.25 -14.45 -2.24
N CYS A 38 10.32 -13.12 -2.26
CA CYS A 38 9.52 -12.25 -1.38
C CYS A 38 8.61 -11.30 -2.17
N ALA A 39 8.44 -11.55 -3.46
CA ALA A 39 7.58 -10.74 -4.32
C ALA A 39 6.26 -11.48 -4.55
N TYR A 40 5.17 -10.73 -4.57
CA TYR A 40 3.86 -11.27 -4.88
C TYR A 40 3.83 -11.81 -6.31
N THR A 41 3.28 -13.01 -6.49
CA THR A 41 3.00 -13.60 -7.79
C THR A 41 1.56 -14.14 -7.88
N PRO A 42 0.92 -14.06 -9.06
CA PRO A 42 -0.39 -14.68 -9.25
C PRO A 42 -0.32 -16.19 -8.98
N GLY A 43 -1.10 -16.65 -8.01
CA GLY A 43 -1.12 -18.05 -7.56
C GLY A 43 -0.54 -18.28 -6.17
N ASP A 44 0.15 -17.29 -5.60
CA ASP A 44 0.57 -17.35 -4.20
C ASP A 44 -0.62 -17.52 -3.26
N CYS A 45 -0.40 -18.26 -2.18
CA CYS A 45 -1.40 -18.34 -1.12
C CYS A 45 -1.31 -17.09 -0.26
N VAL A 46 -2.41 -16.35 -0.15
CA VAL A 46 -2.45 -15.05 0.54
C VAL A 46 -3.47 -15.02 1.68
N ALA A 47 -3.22 -14.14 2.64
CA ALA A 47 -4.02 -13.90 3.82
C ALA A 47 -4.16 -12.41 4.08
N ASP A 48 -5.35 -11.94 4.46
CA ASP A 48 -5.54 -10.54 4.85
C ASP A 48 -4.57 -10.13 5.98
N ALA A 49 -3.96 -8.95 5.80
CA ALA A 49 -3.03 -8.35 6.74
C ALA A 49 -3.44 -6.93 7.14
N MET A 50 -4.58 -6.41 6.68
CA MET A 50 -4.97 -5.02 6.92
C MET A 50 -5.01 -4.65 8.41
N SER A 51 -5.49 -5.56 9.25
CA SER A 51 -5.52 -5.35 10.71
C SER A 51 -4.14 -5.25 11.38
N ALA A 52 -3.07 -5.68 10.71
CA ALA A 52 -1.69 -5.59 11.21
C ALA A 52 -0.98 -4.30 10.76
N ILE A 53 -1.60 -3.49 9.90
CA ILE A 53 -1.00 -2.26 9.37
C ILE A 53 -1.34 -1.09 10.28
N ALA A 54 -0.31 -0.54 10.92
CA ALA A 54 -0.41 0.68 11.72
C ALA A 54 0.17 1.87 10.93
N CYS A 55 -0.56 2.34 9.92
CA CYS A 55 -0.27 3.61 9.25
C CYS A 55 -1.21 4.69 9.75
N THR A 56 -0.68 5.85 10.13
CA THR A 56 -1.48 7.04 10.38
C THR A 56 -1.99 7.62 9.06
N THR A 57 -3.25 8.03 9.01
CA THR A 57 -3.96 8.43 7.79
C THR A 57 -3.46 9.73 7.13
N ASP A 58 -2.57 10.47 7.81
CA ASP A 58 -2.09 11.79 7.36
C ASP A 58 -0.56 11.85 7.20
N ALA A 59 0.09 10.70 7.05
CA ALA A 59 1.55 10.64 6.93
C ALA A 59 2.02 10.61 5.47
N VAL A 60 3.04 11.42 5.17
CA VAL A 60 3.77 11.40 3.89
C VAL A 60 4.57 10.10 3.72
N PHE A 61 4.88 9.42 4.83
CA PHE A 61 5.54 8.13 4.84
C PHE A 61 4.89 7.20 5.88
N CYS A 62 4.85 5.90 5.60
CA CYS A 62 4.45 4.88 6.57
C CYS A 62 5.46 3.74 6.61
N SER A 63 5.97 3.43 7.80
CA SER A 63 6.89 2.32 8.01
C SER A 63 6.13 1.11 8.57
N ILE A 64 6.20 -0.01 7.87
CA ILE A 64 5.47 -1.23 8.20
C ILE A 64 6.47 -2.35 8.40
N PHE A 65 6.39 -3.03 9.54
CA PHE A 65 7.16 -4.24 9.80
C PHE A 65 6.38 -5.46 9.31
N ALA A 66 6.96 -6.21 8.38
CA ALA A 66 6.38 -7.43 7.81
C ALA A 66 6.51 -8.59 8.80
N THR A 67 5.69 -8.61 9.85
CA THR A 67 5.75 -9.64 10.89
C THR A 67 5.64 -11.05 10.30
N ARG A 68 6.54 -11.94 10.74
CA ARG A 68 6.47 -13.36 10.42
C ARG A 68 5.28 -13.99 11.14
N LYS A 69 4.29 -14.46 10.38
CA LYS A 69 3.00 -14.98 10.84
C LYS A 69 2.70 -16.30 10.17
N LYS A 70 2.20 -17.26 10.96
CA LYS A 70 1.69 -18.53 10.45
C LYS A 70 0.31 -18.30 9.81
N LEU A 71 0.09 -18.84 8.61
CA LEU A 71 -1.13 -18.66 7.82
C LEU A 71 -1.89 -19.98 7.73
N PRO A 72 -2.94 -20.21 8.54
CA PRO A 72 -3.70 -21.47 8.54
C PRO A 72 -4.29 -21.83 7.18
N GLN A 73 -4.75 -20.82 6.42
CA GLN A 73 -5.29 -21.01 5.06
C GLN A 73 -4.23 -21.43 4.03
N CYS A 74 -2.95 -21.30 4.36
CA CYS A 74 -1.82 -21.66 3.50
C CYS A 74 -1.10 -22.91 4.02
N ASN A 75 -1.87 -23.91 4.46
CA ASN A 75 -1.36 -25.15 5.04
C ASN A 75 -0.42 -24.90 6.23
N ASP A 76 -0.78 -23.93 7.09
CA ASP A 76 0.01 -23.61 8.28
C ASP A 76 1.45 -23.15 7.97
N ASN A 77 1.75 -22.72 6.74
CA ASN A 77 3.05 -22.15 6.40
C ASN A 77 3.21 -20.75 7.01
N PHE A 78 4.46 -20.37 7.28
CA PHE A 78 4.77 -18.97 7.59
C PHE A 78 4.72 -18.16 6.30
N ASN A 79 4.31 -16.89 6.40
CA ASN A 79 4.41 -15.98 5.26
C ASN A 79 5.88 -15.73 4.90
N ASP A 80 6.13 -15.64 3.59
CA ASP A 80 7.43 -15.26 3.02
C ASP A 80 7.52 -13.76 2.85
N TYR A 81 6.39 -13.09 2.57
CA TYR A 81 6.33 -11.66 2.34
C TYR A 81 5.07 -10.99 2.92
N LEU A 82 5.11 -9.67 2.94
CA LEU A 82 3.97 -8.78 3.06
C LEU A 82 3.85 -7.98 1.75
N HIS A 83 2.69 -8.05 1.12
CA HIS A 83 2.31 -7.27 -0.05
C HIS A 83 1.36 -6.16 0.40
N VAL A 84 1.63 -4.92 -0.02
CA VAL A 84 0.80 -3.76 0.31
C VAL A 84 0.49 -2.99 -0.97
N GLU A 85 -0.78 -2.67 -1.17
CA GLU A 85 -1.20 -1.72 -2.20
C GLU A 85 -1.58 -0.41 -1.54
N TYR A 86 -0.98 0.68 -2.00
CA TYR A 86 -1.26 2.01 -1.47
C TYR A 86 -1.44 3.04 -2.58
N ASP A 87 -2.05 4.16 -2.23
CA ASP A 87 -2.16 5.33 -3.09
C ASP A 87 -1.59 6.56 -2.39
N CYS A 88 -1.09 7.50 -3.20
CA CYS A 88 -0.75 8.84 -2.76
C CYS A 88 -1.92 9.77 -3.07
N VAL A 89 -2.54 10.34 -2.04
CA VAL A 89 -3.69 11.25 -2.17
C VAL A 89 -3.27 12.67 -1.74
N PRO A 90 -3.60 13.73 -2.50
CA PRO A 90 -3.26 15.11 -2.11
C PRO A 90 -3.83 15.51 -0.74
N LEU A 91 -3.03 16.23 0.08
CA LEU A 91 -3.43 16.77 1.39
C LEU A 91 -4.48 17.88 1.29
N SER A 92 -4.41 18.68 0.23
CA SER A 92 -5.42 19.66 -0.11
C SER A 92 -5.87 19.41 -1.54
N MET A 93 -7.19 19.43 -1.74
CA MET A 93 -7.73 19.83 -3.03
C MET A 93 -7.58 21.35 -3.09
N GLU A 94 -6.37 21.88 -3.27
CA GLU A 94 -6.26 23.16 -3.94
C GLU A 94 -6.77 22.89 -5.36
N ASP A 95 -8.08 23.04 -5.51
CA ASP A 95 -8.75 23.15 -6.79
C ASP A 95 -7.96 24.22 -7.54
N PRO A 96 -7.23 23.90 -8.64
CA PRO A 96 -7.08 24.92 -9.65
C PRO A 96 -8.50 25.04 -10.19
N ALA A 97 -9.34 25.81 -9.49
CA ALA A 97 -10.54 26.36 -10.05
C ALA A 97 -10.05 27.04 -11.31
N LYS A 98 -10.14 26.30 -12.43
CA LYS A 98 -10.19 26.88 -13.74
C LYS A 98 -11.41 27.77 -13.61
N GLU A 99 -11.17 29.04 -13.30
CA GLU A 99 -12.11 30.09 -13.58
C GLU A 99 -12.43 29.96 -15.07
N TYR A 100 -13.42 29.13 -15.39
CA TYR A 100 -14.12 29.26 -16.65
C TYR A 100 -14.85 30.59 -16.51
N ASN A 101 -14.20 31.64 -17.02
CA ASN A 101 -14.84 32.93 -17.20
C ASN A 101 -15.80 32.79 -18.39
N ILE A 102 -16.98 32.20 -18.14
CA ILE A 102 -18.04 31.98 -19.14
C ILE A 102 -18.64 33.34 -19.60
N CYS A 103 -18.22 34.47 -19.01
CA CYS A 103 -18.74 35.79 -19.30
C CYS A 103 -17.83 36.65 -20.19
N GLN A 104 -16.66 36.18 -20.64
CA GLN A 104 -15.87 36.91 -21.64
C GLN A 104 -16.31 36.57 -23.07
N ASN A 105 -17.49 37.06 -23.45
CA ASN A 105 -17.82 37.50 -24.81
C ASN A 105 -19.28 37.97 -24.89
N SER A 106 -19.57 39.20 -24.43
CA SER A 106 -20.55 40.09 -25.10
C SER A 106 -20.48 41.51 -24.53
N ALA A 107 -19.73 42.38 -25.21
CA ALA A 107 -20.06 43.79 -25.46
C ALA A 107 -18.97 44.40 -26.36
#